data_AF-A0A428W9C3-F1
#
_entry.id   AF-A0A428W9C3-F1
#
_cell.length_a   1.000
_cell.length_b   1.000
_cell.length_c   1.000
_cell.angle_alpha   90.00
_cell.angle_beta   90.00
_cell.angle_gamma   90.00
#
_symmetry.space_group_name_H-M   'P 1'
#
loop_
_entity.id
_entity.type
_entity.pdbx_description
1 polymer ?
#
loop_
_entity_poly.entity_id
_entity_poly.type
_entity_poly.pdbx_seq_one_letter_code
_entity_poly.pdbx_strand_id
1 'polypeptide(L)'
;GNMRPVISFKVPDYTMRGAAFARRLSRQLFDQLGAEDHTNYDPSEYGYVEFEGEGYRILGGNHLAGTHIMGTSPATSVVDDNQRSWEHENLYLVGGGSMPTIGTANITLTATALNLRTARHLLHELRHQDQPVALAAL
;
A
#
# COMPACT_ATOMS: atom_id res chain seq x y z
N GLY A 1 -24.52 13.78 1.87
CA GLY A 1 -23.05 13.99 1.93
C GLY A 1 -22.35 12.65 1.79
N ASN A 2 -21.05 12.64 1.48
CA ASN A 2 -20.28 11.39 1.35
C ASN A 2 -20.15 10.67 2.69
N MET A 3 -20.04 9.34 2.63
CA MET A 3 -19.74 8.51 3.80
C MET A 3 -18.37 8.89 4.39
N ARG A 4 -18.28 8.97 5.72
CA ARG A 4 -17.00 9.26 6.41
C ARG A 4 -16.20 7.97 6.58
N PRO A 5 -14.92 7.93 6.20
CA PRO A 5 -14.06 6.78 6.48
C PRO A 5 -13.92 6.55 7.98
N VAL A 6 -14.06 5.29 8.40
CA VAL A 6 -13.73 4.83 9.75
C VAL A 6 -12.54 3.88 9.63
N ILE A 7 -11.44 4.20 10.29
CA ILE A 7 -10.17 3.47 10.15
C ILE A 7 -9.86 2.80 11.48
N SER A 8 -9.76 1.47 11.47
CA SER A 8 -9.22 0.67 12.56
C SER A 8 -7.83 0.21 12.17
N PHE A 9 -6.81 0.68 12.87
CA PHE A 9 -5.41 0.40 12.55
C PHE A 9 -4.63 0.10 13.83
N LYS A 10 -3.73 -0.88 13.76
CA LYS A 10 -2.79 -1.23 14.84
C LYS A 10 -1.40 -1.33 14.26
N VAL A 11 -0.42 -0.81 14.98
CA VAL A 11 1.00 -1.04 14.71
C VAL A 11 1.41 -2.32 15.45
N PRO A 12 1.70 -3.43 14.76
CA PRO A 12 2.08 -4.67 15.42
C PRO A 12 3.53 -4.63 15.92
N ASP A 13 3.88 -5.51 16.85
CA ASP A 13 5.22 -5.64 17.42
C ASP A 13 6.29 -5.86 16.34
N TYR A 14 5.96 -6.54 15.23
CA TYR A 14 6.86 -6.68 14.08
C TYR A 14 7.30 -5.30 13.55
N THR A 15 6.36 -4.38 13.37
CA THR A 15 6.63 -3.03 12.91
C THR A 15 7.37 -2.21 13.98
N MET A 16 7.00 -2.35 15.25
CA MET A 16 7.68 -1.66 16.35
C MET A 16 9.13 -2.12 16.55
N ARG A 17 9.43 -3.41 16.41
CA ARG A 17 10.82 -3.90 16.41
C ARG A 17 11.64 -3.28 15.27
N GLY A 18 11.03 -3.09 14.11
CA GLY A 18 11.63 -2.37 12.98
C GLY A 18 11.92 -0.91 13.32
N ALA A 19 10.96 -0.20 13.93
CA ALA A 19 11.14 1.19 14.37
C ALA A 19 12.24 1.33 15.44
N ALA A 20 12.25 0.44 16.44
CA ALA A 20 13.27 0.40 17.48
C ALA A 20 14.67 0.16 16.90
N PHE A 21 14.80 -0.77 15.95
CA PHE A 21 16.04 -1.00 15.23
C PHE A 21 16.49 0.24 14.45
N ALA A 22 15.58 0.87 13.69
CA ALA A 22 15.89 2.06 12.91
C ALA A 22 16.36 3.22 13.79
N ARG A 23 15.73 3.43 14.95
CA ARG A 23 16.15 4.46 15.92
C ARG A 23 17.55 4.19 16.48
N ARG A 24 17.85 2.95 16.87
CA ARG A 24 19.20 2.57 17.34
C ARG A 24 20.26 2.79 16.27
N LEU A 25 20.00 2.35 15.04
CA LEU A 25 20.92 2.56 13.91
C LEU A 25 21.12 4.06 13.63
N SER A 26 20.05 4.85 13.66
CA SER A 26 20.13 6.30 13.39
C SER A 26 20.97 7.01 14.44
N ARG A 27 20.81 6.67 15.73
CA ARG A 27 21.66 7.19 16.82
C ARG A 27 23.14 6.87 16.57
N GLN A 28 23.47 5.60 16.28
CA GLN A 28 24.84 5.20 15.97
C GLN A 28 25.44 6.00 14.80
N LEU A 29 24.67 6.21 13.73
CA LEU A 29 25.13 6.99 12.58
C LEU A 29 25.35 8.46 12.94
N PHE A 30 24.42 9.07 13.68
CA PHE A 30 24.54 10.47 14.10
C PHE A 30 25.68 10.69 15.10
N ASP A 31 25.91 9.76 16.02
CA ASP A 31 27.05 9.79 16.94
C ASP A 31 28.38 9.79 16.17
N GLN A 32 28.51 8.95 15.14
CA GLN A 32 29.71 8.91 14.29
C GLN A 32 29.91 10.21 13.49
N LEU A 33 28.83 10.94 13.19
CA LEU A 33 28.90 12.24 12.54
C LEU A 33 29.13 13.40 13.52
N GLY A 34 29.17 13.13 14.83
CA GLY A 34 29.24 14.17 15.87
C GLY A 34 27.98 15.04 15.96
N ALA A 35 26.83 14.52 15.50
CA ALA A 35 25.56 15.23 15.58
C ALA A 35 24.94 15.13 16.98
N GLU A 36 24.44 16.25 17.49
CA GLU A 36 23.74 16.30 18.78
C GLU A 36 22.28 15.80 18.64
N ASP A 37 21.85 14.91 19.53
CA ASP A 37 20.47 14.38 19.52
C ASP A 37 19.52 15.32 20.27
N HIS A 38 18.68 16.04 19.54
CA HIS A 38 17.60 16.88 20.10
C HIS A 38 16.22 16.20 20.04
N THR A 39 16.16 14.88 19.80
CA THR A 39 14.88 14.18 19.70
C THR A 39 14.19 14.12 21.06
N ASN A 40 12.95 14.61 21.11
CA ASN A 40 12.06 14.46 22.25
C ASN A 40 10.70 13.91 21.75
N TYR A 41 10.22 12.82 22.34
CA TYR A 41 8.91 12.27 22.04
C TYR A 41 7.98 12.55 23.23
N ASP A 42 7.10 13.54 23.08
CA ASP A 42 6.14 13.92 24.12
C ASP A 42 4.98 12.90 24.16
N PRO A 43 4.70 12.26 25.31
CA PRO A 43 3.59 11.32 25.47
C PRO A 43 2.20 11.88 25.13
N SER A 44 2.04 13.20 25.10
CA SER A 44 0.78 13.87 24.74
C SER A 44 0.59 14.07 23.24
N GLU A 45 1.63 13.86 22.41
CA GLU A 45 1.53 14.02 20.97
C GLU A 45 0.77 12.86 20.30
N TYR A 46 0.02 13.21 19.25
CA TYR A 46 -0.61 12.19 18.41
C TYR A 46 0.43 11.26 17.79
N GLY A 47 0.14 9.96 17.82
CA GLY A 47 1.04 8.92 17.31
C GLY A 47 2.14 8.52 18.30
N TYR A 48 2.14 9.05 19.53
CA TYR A 48 3.00 8.53 20.58
C TYR A 48 2.64 7.07 20.90
N VAL A 49 3.67 6.23 20.98
CA VAL A 49 3.57 4.84 21.40
C VAL A 49 4.78 4.48 22.26
N GLU A 50 4.58 3.64 23.27
CA GLU A 50 5.66 3.06 24.05
C GLU A 50 5.94 1.63 23.58
N PHE A 51 7.21 1.27 23.44
CA PHE A 51 7.63 -0.08 23.11
C PHE A 51 8.93 -0.42 23.83
N GLU A 52 8.93 -1.52 24.60
CA GLU A 52 10.09 -1.96 25.40
C GLU A 52 10.62 -0.87 26.37
N GLY A 53 9.74 -0.04 26.92
CA GLY A 53 10.08 1.03 27.87
C GLY A 53 10.63 2.31 27.22
N GLU A 54 10.68 2.39 25.88
CA GLU A 54 11.11 3.57 25.13
C GLU A 54 9.92 4.21 24.39
N GLY A 55 9.89 5.53 24.34
CA GLY A 55 8.88 6.30 23.60
C GLY A 55 9.23 6.44 22.11
N TYR A 56 8.22 6.41 21.26
CA TYR A 56 8.31 6.62 19.81
C TYR A 56 7.15 7.46 19.32
N ARG A 57 7.32 8.14 18.18
CA ARG A 57 6.22 8.79 17.46
C ARG A 57 6.03 8.14 16.08
N ILE A 58 4.96 7.38 15.91
CA ILE A 58 4.63 6.67 14.67
C ILE A 58 3.52 7.42 13.94
N LEU A 59 3.85 7.94 12.77
CA LEU A 59 2.94 8.74 11.93
C LEU A 59 2.75 8.06 10.57
N GLY A 60 1.59 8.28 9.95
CA GLY A 60 1.31 7.78 8.61
C GLY A 60 2.19 8.45 7.55
N GLY A 61 2.75 7.66 6.63
CA GLY A 61 3.62 8.15 5.54
C GLY A 61 2.89 8.62 4.28
N ASN A 62 1.55 8.74 4.30
CA ASN A 62 0.71 9.00 3.12
C ASN A 62 0.82 7.92 2.03
N HIS A 63 1.19 6.69 2.39
CA HIS A 63 1.31 5.53 1.50
C HIS A 63 0.24 4.46 1.79
N LEU A 64 -1.04 4.86 1.76
CA LEU A 64 -2.15 3.93 1.99
C LEU A 64 -2.25 2.89 0.87
N ALA A 65 -2.42 1.62 1.25
CA ALA A 65 -2.47 0.49 0.33
C ALA A 65 -3.32 -0.66 0.88
N GLY A 66 -3.62 -1.64 0.02
CA GLY A 66 -4.27 -2.89 0.41
C GLY A 66 -5.79 -2.83 0.63
N THR A 67 -6.45 -1.71 0.34
CA THR A 67 -7.92 -1.55 0.54
C THR A 67 -8.77 -2.29 -0.49
N HIS A 68 -8.21 -2.69 -1.63
CA HIS A 68 -8.84 -3.54 -2.65
C HIS A 68 -7.78 -4.47 -3.24
N ILE A 69 -7.24 -5.31 -2.35
CA ILE A 69 -6.02 -6.07 -2.57
C ILE A 69 -6.06 -6.93 -3.83
N MET A 70 -4.96 -6.93 -4.59
CA MET A 70 -4.71 -7.81 -5.73
C MET A 70 -4.29 -9.19 -5.25
N GLY A 71 -4.77 -10.24 -5.91
CA GLY A 71 -4.38 -11.61 -5.60
C GLY A 71 -4.68 -12.58 -6.73
N THR A 72 -4.59 -13.87 -6.43
CA THR A 72 -4.77 -14.98 -7.40
C THR A 72 -6.10 -15.71 -7.24
N SER A 73 -6.98 -15.24 -6.33
CA SER A 73 -8.27 -15.88 -6.07
C SER A 73 -9.29 -14.90 -5.51
N PRO A 74 -10.56 -14.94 -5.96
CA PRO A 74 -11.65 -14.12 -5.41
C PRO A 74 -11.92 -14.37 -3.92
N ALA A 75 -11.53 -15.53 -3.39
CA ALA A 75 -11.74 -15.86 -1.98
C ALA A 75 -10.85 -15.05 -1.02
N THR A 76 -9.77 -14.45 -1.52
CA THR A 76 -8.74 -13.77 -0.70
C THR A 76 -8.32 -12.41 -1.25
N SER A 77 -8.94 -11.95 -2.34
CA SER A 77 -8.60 -10.70 -3.00
C SER A 77 -9.81 -10.07 -3.67
N VAL A 78 -9.73 -8.76 -3.92
CA VAL A 78 -10.81 -7.96 -4.52
C VAL A 78 -10.63 -7.88 -6.04
N VAL A 79 -9.37 -7.89 -6.49
CA VAL A 79 -9.01 -7.82 -7.90
C VAL A 79 -7.99 -8.90 -8.29
N ASP A 80 -8.00 -9.28 -9.56
CA ASP A 80 -6.99 -10.11 -10.19
C ASP A 80 -5.68 -9.34 -10.43
N ASP A 81 -4.68 -10.00 -11.02
CA ASP A 81 -3.36 -9.41 -11.29
C ASP A 81 -3.39 -8.24 -12.29
N ASN A 82 -4.46 -8.09 -13.06
CA ASN A 82 -4.67 -6.93 -13.94
C ASN A 82 -5.41 -5.78 -13.24
N GLN A 83 -5.63 -5.87 -11.93
CA GLN A 83 -6.45 -4.94 -11.16
C GLN A 83 -7.93 -4.91 -11.60
N ARG A 84 -8.40 -5.99 -12.24
CA ARG A 84 -9.81 -6.17 -12.63
C ARG A 84 -10.57 -6.82 -11.48
N SER A 85 -11.78 -6.34 -11.21
CA SER A 85 -12.66 -6.93 -10.21
C SER A 85 -12.97 -8.39 -10.54
N TRP A 86 -12.95 -9.25 -9.53
CA TRP A 86 -13.42 -10.63 -9.70
C TRP A 86 -14.93 -10.73 -9.96
N GLU A 87 -15.71 -9.74 -9.52
CA GLU A 87 -17.18 -9.75 -9.60
C GLU A 87 -17.71 -9.13 -10.91
N HIS A 88 -16.90 -8.30 -11.56
CA HIS A 88 -17.32 -7.51 -12.72
C HIS A 88 -16.20 -7.41 -13.77
N GLU A 89 -16.44 -8.01 -14.94
CA GLU A 89 -15.44 -8.09 -16.04
C GLU A 89 -15.07 -6.72 -16.64
N ASN A 90 -15.89 -5.70 -16.46
CA ASN A 90 -15.70 -4.35 -16.99
C ASN A 90 -15.31 -3.32 -15.90
N LEU A 91 -14.97 -3.76 -14.69
CA LEU A 91 -14.60 -2.88 -13.57
C LEU A 91 -13.15 -3.09 -13.16
N TYR A 92 -12.38 -2.00 -13.10
CA TYR A 92 -10.98 -1.99 -12.68
C TYR A 92 -10.78 -1.06 -11.48
N LEU A 93 -10.06 -1.54 -10.45
CA LEU A 93 -9.76 -0.77 -9.25
C LEU A 93 -8.25 -0.55 -9.20
N VAL A 94 -7.80 0.64 -9.62
CA VAL A 94 -6.40 0.98 -9.80
C VAL A 94 -5.80 1.77 -8.62
N GLY A 95 -4.47 1.86 -8.52
CA GLY A 95 -3.77 2.59 -7.47
C GLY A 95 -3.27 1.74 -6.28
N GLY A 96 -2.85 2.42 -5.21
CA GLY A 96 -2.19 1.79 -4.06
C GLY A 96 -3.04 0.75 -3.33
N GLY A 97 -4.37 0.88 -3.38
CA GLY A 97 -5.30 -0.07 -2.75
C GLY A 97 -5.14 -1.51 -3.27
N SER A 98 -4.65 -1.70 -4.50
CA SER A 98 -4.41 -3.03 -5.06
C SER A 98 -3.10 -3.65 -4.60
N MET A 99 -2.17 -2.87 -4.02
CA MET A 99 -0.86 -3.38 -3.66
C MET A 99 -0.97 -4.34 -2.46
N PRO A 100 -0.63 -5.64 -2.61
CA PRO A 100 -0.71 -6.61 -1.51
C PRO A 100 0.43 -6.47 -0.50
N THR A 101 1.47 -5.73 -0.85
CA THR A 101 2.59 -5.42 0.02
C THR A 101 3.07 -4.01 -0.29
N ILE A 102 3.40 -3.27 0.77
CA ILE A 102 4.17 -2.04 0.67
C ILE A 102 5.58 -2.30 1.20
N GLY A 103 6.57 -1.87 0.43
CA GLY A 103 7.97 -1.92 0.85
C GLY A 103 8.34 -0.71 1.72
N THR A 104 9.62 -0.39 1.76
CA THR A 104 10.15 0.76 2.51
C THR A 104 10.19 2.06 1.70
N ALA A 105 10.03 1.98 0.37
CA ALA A 105 10.08 3.11 -0.55
C ALA A 105 8.69 3.70 -0.84
N ASN A 106 8.67 4.96 -1.28
CA ASN A 106 7.47 5.66 -1.72
C ASN A 106 6.75 4.88 -2.84
N ILE A 107 5.44 4.68 -2.68
CA ILE A 107 4.69 3.74 -3.52
C ILE A 107 4.26 4.28 -4.89
N THR A 108 4.38 5.59 -5.14
CA THR A 108 3.84 6.23 -6.34
C THR A 108 4.38 5.59 -7.62
N LEU A 109 5.68 5.35 -7.71
CA LEU A 109 6.29 4.74 -8.90
C LEU A 109 5.74 3.34 -9.17
N THR A 110 5.64 2.51 -8.13
CA THR A 110 5.09 1.14 -8.23
C THR A 110 3.62 1.16 -8.62
N ALA A 111 2.81 2.02 -8.00
CA ALA A 111 1.41 2.18 -8.35
C ALA A 111 1.22 2.64 -9.80
N THR A 112 2.03 3.60 -10.28
CA THR A 112 2.01 4.02 -11.68
C THR A 112 2.37 2.88 -12.63
N ALA A 113 3.39 2.07 -12.30
CA ALA A 113 3.78 0.92 -13.11
C ALA A 113 2.64 -0.12 -13.22
N LEU A 114 1.97 -0.43 -12.12
CA LEU A 114 0.80 -1.31 -12.11
C LEU A 114 -0.35 -0.75 -12.96
N ASN A 115 -0.69 0.53 -12.77
CA ASN A 115 -1.75 1.18 -13.52
C ASN A 115 -1.48 1.18 -15.03
N LEU A 116 -0.22 1.39 -15.45
CA LEU A 116 0.17 1.31 -16.86
C LEU A 116 0.08 -0.12 -17.41
N ARG A 117 0.39 -1.15 -16.60
CA ARG A 117 0.15 -2.56 -16.96
C ARG A 117 -1.34 -2.83 -17.17
N THR A 118 -2.18 -2.41 -16.23
CA THR A 118 -3.64 -2.53 -16.32
C THR A 118 -4.19 -1.81 -17.54
N ALA A 119 -3.70 -0.61 -17.85
CA ALA A 119 -4.13 0.12 -19.05
C ALA A 119 -3.82 -0.65 -20.34
N ARG A 120 -2.67 -1.32 -20.44
CA ARG A 120 -2.34 -2.16 -21.60
C ARG A 120 -3.26 -3.38 -21.70
N HIS A 121 -3.57 -4.02 -20.56
CA HIS A 121 -4.52 -5.13 -20.53
C HIS A 121 -5.92 -4.68 -20.97
N LEU A 122 -6.43 -3.58 -20.42
CA LEU A 122 -7.73 -3.02 -20.79
C LEU A 122 -7.80 -2.71 -22.28
N LEU A 123 -6.75 -2.10 -22.86
CA LEU A 123 -6.68 -1.86 -24.31
C LEU A 123 -6.67 -3.16 -25.13
N HIS A 124 -6.05 -4.23 -24.63
CA HIS A 124 -6.08 -5.54 -25.27
C HIS A 124 -7.49 -6.14 -25.26
N GLU A 125 -8.15 -6.14 -24.10
CA GLU A 125 -9.52 -6.65 -23.94
C GLU A 125 -10.51 -5.90 -24.83
N LEU A 126 -10.45 -4.57 -24.85
CA LEU A 126 -11.34 -3.76 -25.70
C LEU A 126 -11.13 -4.06 -27.20
N ARG A 127 -9.88 -4.17 -27.64
CA ARG A 127 -9.58 -4.53 -29.04
C ARG A 127 -10.07 -5.93 -29.40
N HIS A 128 -10.08 -6.86 -28.45
CA HIS A 128 -10.63 -8.19 -28.65
C HIS A 128 -12.16 -8.15 -28.71
N GLN A 129 -12.82 -7.33 -27.91
CA GLN A 129 -14.27 -7.13 -27.94
C GLN A 129 -14.75 -6.47 -29.24
N ASP A 130 -13.95 -5.57 -29.81
CA ASP A 130 -14.26 -4.90 -31.08
C ASP A 130 -14.05 -5.81 -32.32
N GLN A 131 -13.58 -7.05 -32.15
CA GLN A 131 -13.44 -7.97 -33.27
C GLN A 131 -14.82 -8.46 -33.76
N PRO A 132 -15.05 -8.54 -35.09
CA PRO A 132 -16.27 -9.12 -35.61
C PRO A 132 -16.43 -10.56 -35.12
N VAL A 133 -17.59 -10.87 -34.54
CA VAL A 133 -17.91 -12.26 -34.18
C VAL A 133 -18.01 -13.07 -35.46
N ALA A 134 -17.15 -14.07 -35.62
CA ALA A 134 -17.24 -15.03 -36.72
C ALA A 134 -18.54 -15.83 -36.55
N LEU A 135 -19.55 -15.54 -37.37
CA LEU A 135 -20.75 -16.36 -37.44
C LEU A 135 -20.34 -17.72 -38.00
N ALA A 136 -20.43 -18.77 -37.18
CA ALA A 136 -20.27 -20.14 -37.66
C ALA A 136 -21.36 -20.39 -38.72
N ALA A 137 -20.96 -20.82 -39.92
CA ALA A 137 -21.89 -21.21 -40.96
C ALA A 137 -22.76 -22.37 -40.43
N LEU A 138 -24.09 -22.16 -40.42
CA LEU A 138 -25.10 -23.16 -40.11
C LEU A 138 -25.09 -24.31 -41.12
#